data_AF-A0A966Y5E3-F1
#
_entry.id   AF-A0A966Y5E3-F1
#
_cell.length_a   1.000
_cell.length_b   1.000
_cell.length_c   1.000
_cell.angle_alpha   90.00
_cell.angle_beta   90.00
_cell.angle_gamma   90.00
#
_symmetry.space_group_name_H-M   'P 1'
#
loop_
_entity.id
_entity.type
_entity.pdbx_description
1 polymer ?
#
loop_
_entity_poly.entity_id
_entity_poly.type
_entity_poly.pdbx_seq_one_letter_code
_entity_poly.pdbx_strand_id
1 'polypeptide(L)'
;PRTGLGTRLIGIARAAADVSDGLLADAGHIAAASRLALHIERSQIPLSRAARRSLTIEPARWADVLGGGDDYELVIAVSPRRSRDLLDAARQARVKVTRIGHLADGRGVHLFVDGRKVAASRAGYTHF
;
A
#
# COMPACT_ATOMS: atom_id res chain seq x y z
N PRO A 1 10.29 -10.60 4.38
CA PRO A 1 10.81 -9.27 4.81
C PRO A 1 11.66 -8.60 3.71
N ARG A 2 11.47 -7.28 3.49
CA ARG A 2 12.12 -6.48 2.42
C ARG A 2 13.37 -5.74 2.91
N THR A 3 14.24 -6.42 3.65
CA THR A 3 15.42 -5.83 4.33
C THR A 3 16.39 -5.14 3.37
N GLY A 4 16.60 -5.69 2.17
CA GLY A 4 17.47 -5.10 1.15
C GLY A 4 16.95 -3.79 0.54
N LEU A 5 15.64 -3.55 0.56
CA LEU A 5 15.05 -2.28 0.14
C LEU A 5 14.96 -1.29 1.31
N GLY A 6 14.54 -1.74 2.49
CA GLY A 6 14.26 -0.88 3.64
C GLY A 6 15.42 0.07 4.00
N THR A 7 16.64 -0.43 4.08
CA THR A 7 17.83 0.40 4.39
C THR A 7 18.11 1.45 3.32
N ARG A 8 17.81 1.16 2.06
CA ARG A 8 18.03 2.07 0.93
C ARG A 8 17.00 3.20 0.87
N LEU A 9 15.90 3.09 1.61
CA LEU A 9 14.86 4.10 1.66
C LEU A 9 15.15 5.22 2.67
N ILE A 10 16.18 5.07 3.51
CA ILE A 10 16.61 6.09 4.47
C ILE A 10 16.99 7.37 3.69
N GLY A 11 16.36 8.48 4.05
CA GLY A 11 16.54 9.76 3.35
C GLY A 11 15.82 9.88 2.01
N ILE A 12 15.07 8.86 1.57
CA ILE A 12 14.23 8.88 0.36
C ILE A 12 12.74 8.88 0.75
N ALA A 13 12.32 7.91 1.55
CA ALA A 13 10.94 7.79 2.03
C ALA A 13 10.67 8.78 3.16
N ARG A 14 9.47 9.38 3.17
CA ARG A 14 9.00 10.24 4.27
C ARG A 14 8.32 9.43 5.38
N ALA A 15 7.71 8.32 5.02
CA ALA A 15 7.12 7.36 5.94
C ALA A 15 7.16 5.97 5.31
N ALA A 16 7.21 4.95 6.14
CA ALA A 16 7.20 3.55 5.74
C ALA A 16 6.57 2.71 6.86
N ALA A 17 5.92 1.63 6.48
CA ALA A 17 5.45 0.56 7.36
C ALA A 17 5.58 -0.78 6.61
N ASP A 18 5.77 -1.87 7.34
CA ASP A 18 5.54 -3.20 6.79
C ASP A 18 4.04 -3.51 6.75
N VAL A 19 3.64 -4.42 5.86
CA VAL A 19 2.26 -4.87 5.73
C VAL A 19 2.12 -6.21 6.43
N SER A 20 1.65 -6.19 7.68
CA SER A 20 1.43 -7.37 8.52
C SER A 20 -0.06 -7.60 8.82
N ASP A 21 -0.83 -6.54 9.03
CA ASP A 21 -2.25 -6.60 9.44
C ASP A 21 -3.21 -6.28 8.28
N GLY A 22 -2.61 -5.97 7.13
CA GLY A 22 -3.27 -5.73 5.86
C GLY A 22 -3.03 -4.31 5.35
N LEU A 23 -2.99 -4.18 4.04
CA LEU A 23 -2.59 -2.95 3.35
C LEU A 23 -3.35 -1.71 3.85
N LEU A 24 -4.67 -1.82 4.05
CA LEU A 24 -5.47 -0.68 4.47
C LEU A 24 -5.18 -0.26 5.92
N ALA A 25 -4.90 -1.20 6.82
CA ALA A 25 -4.56 -0.91 8.21
C ALA A 25 -3.20 -0.23 8.30
N ASP A 26 -2.15 -0.88 7.76
CA ASP A 26 -0.77 -0.42 7.92
C ASP A 26 -0.49 0.88 7.15
N ALA A 27 -1.04 1.03 5.94
CA ALA A 27 -0.98 2.30 5.23
C ALA A 27 -1.85 3.38 5.91
N GLY A 28 -2.94 2.96 6.56
CA GLY A 28 -3.78 3.83 7.39
C GLY A 28 -3.03 4.42 8.57
N HIS A 29 -2.15 3.64 9.22
CA HIS A 29 -1.28 4.12 10.29
C HIS A 29 -0.35 5.26 9.81
N ILE A 30 0.23 5.14 8.61
CA ILE A 30 1.01 6.23 7.99
C ILE A 30 0.17 7.49 7.84
N ALA A 31 -1.06 7.37 7.31
CA ALA A 31 -1.94 8.50 7.08
C ALA A 31 -2.35 9.18 8.40
N ALA A 32 -2.72 8.40 9.41
CA ALA A 32 -3.10 8.87 10.72
C ALA A 32 -1.95 9.61 11.43
N ALA A 33 -0.76 9.01 11.48
CA ALA A 33 0.43 9.63 12.06
C ALA A 33 0.84 10.92 11.31
N SER A 34 0.60 10.96 10.01
CA SER A 34 0.88 12.14 9.16
C SER A 34 -0.21 13.22 9.22
N ARG A 35 -1.37 12.94 9.85
CA ARG A 35 -2.57 13.80 9.84
C ARG A 35 -3.04 14.14 8.41
N LEU A 36 -3.05 13.13 7.54
CA LEU A 36 -3.47 13.24 6.14
C LEU A 36 -4.50 12.17 5.80
N ALA A 37 -5.22 12.38 4.70
CA ALA A 37 -6.00 11.33 4.05
C ALA A 37 -5.08 10.48 3.16
N LEU A 38 -5.38 9.18 3.06
CA LEU A 38 -4.74 8.29 2.09
C LEU A 38 -5.74 7.88 1.02
N HIS A 39 -5.40 8.14 -0.25
CA HIS A 39 -6.20 7.73 -1.40
C HIS A 39 -5.50 6.56 -2.11
N ILE A 40 -6.15 5.40 -2.16
CA ILE A 40 -5.66 4.20 -2.83
C ILE A 40 -6.53 3.92 -4.05
N GLU A 41 -5.88 3.72 -5.20
CA GLU A 41 -6.53 3.23 -6.41
C GLU A 41 -6.41 1.70 -6.45
N ARG A 42 -7.53 1.01 -6.23
CA ARG A 42 -7.60 -0.46 -6.14
C ARG A 42 -7.03 -1.14 -7.37
N SER A 43 -7.29 -0.58 -8.55
CA SER A 43 -6.81 -1.13 -9.83
C SER A 43 -5.28 -1.13 -9.97
N GLN A 44 -4.57 -0.32 -9.18
CA GLN A 44 -3.10 -0.24 -9.20
C GLN A 44 -2.42 -1.20 -8.22
N ILE A 45 -3.16 -1.88 -7.35
CA ILE A 45 -2.58 -2.78 -6.35
C ILE A 45 -1.89 -3.96 -7.05
N PRO A 46 -0.60 -4.21 -6.79
CA PRO A 46 0.10 -5.32 -7.41
C PRO A 46 -0.39 -6.65 -6.83
N LEU A 47 -0.97 -7.47 -7.70
CA LEU A 47 -1.47 -8.79 -7.31
C LEU A 47 -0.51 -9.90 -7.72
N SER A 48 -0.46 -10.98 -6.95
CA SER A 48 0.13 -12.23 -7.40
C SER A 48 -0.74 -12.89 -8.49
N ARG A 49 -0.18 -13.87 -9.22
CA ARG A 49 -0.94 -14.62 -10.22
C ARG A 49 -2.13 -15.37 -9.59
N ALA A 50 -1.95 -15.88 -8.37
CA ALA A 50 -2.98 -16.59 -7.64
C ALA A 50 -4.08 -15.64 -7.13
N ALA A 51 -3.70 -14.49 -6.55
CA ALA A 51 -4.65 -13.48 -6.11
C ALA A 51 -5.50 -12.96 -7.28
N ARG A 52 -4.89 -12.68 -8.44
CA ARG A 52 -5.64 -12.33 -9.66
C ARG A 52 -6.70 -13.37 -10.02
N ARG A 53 -6.31 -14.65 -10.12
CA ARG A 53 -7.25 -15.73 -10.44
C ARG A 53 -8.39 -15.83 -9.42
N SER A 54 -8.06 -15.73 -8.13
CA SER A 54 -9.03 -15.76 -7.04
C SER A 54 -10.07 -14.64 -7.19
N LEU A 55 -9.62 -13.42 -7.49
CA LEU A 55 -10.50 -12.27 -7.71
C LEU A 55 -11.31 -12.34 -9.02
N THR A 56 -10.79 -12.99 -10.06
CA THR A 56 -11.55 -13.26 -11.28
C THR A 56 -12.73 -14.19 -11.01
N ILE A 57 -12.54 -15.18 -10.13
CA ILE A 57 -13.60 -16.13 -9.75
C ILE A 57 -14.58 -15.49 -8.76
N GLU A 58 -14.05 -14.78 -7.76
CA GLU A 58 -14.84 -14.21 -6.66
C GLU A 58 -14.39 -12.77 -6.35
N PRO A 59 -15.00 -11.74 -6.98
CA PRO A 59 -14.61 -10.35 -6.76
C PRO A 59 -14.79 -9.85 -5.32
N ALA A 60 -15.63 -10.51 -4.51
CA ALA A 60 -15.82 -10.17 -3.10
C ALA A 60 -14.54 -10.34 -2.26
N ARG A 61 -13.60 -11.19 -2.71
CA ARG A 61 -12.29 -11.42 -2.06
C ARG A 61 -11.35 -10.22 -2.09
N TRP A 62 -11.75 -9.11 -2.70
CA TRP A 62 -11.03 -7.84 -2.53
C TRP A 62 -10.92 -7.44 -1.06
N ALA A 63 -11.90 -7.82 -0.22
CA ALA A 63 -11.80 -7.62 1.23
C ALA A 63 -10.55 -8.31 1.81
N ASP A 64 -10.28 -9.54 1.40
CA ASP A 64 -9.13 -10.34 1.87
C ASP A 64 -7.81 -9.80 1.32
N VAL A 65 -7.79 -9.30 0.08
CA VAL A 65 -6.59 -8.70 -0.50
C VAL A 65 -6.21 -7.37 0.17
N LEU A 66 -7.22 -6.63 0.64
CA LEU A 66 -7.03 -5.29 1.21
C LEU A 66 -6.82 -5.30 2.72
N GLY A 67 -7.49 -6.23 3.41
CA GLY A 67 -7.46 -6.36 4.87
C GLY A 67 -6.84 -7.66 5.37
N GLY A 68 -6.47 -8.59 4.48
CA GLY A 68 -5.66 -9.74 4.85
C GLY A 68 -4.21 -9.33 5.08
N GLY A 69 -3.60 -9.93 6.09
CA GLY A 69 -2.24 -9.66 6.53
C GLY A 69 -1.20 -10.66 6.03
N ASP A 70 -0.06 -10.73 6.73
CA ASP A 70 1.05 -11.66 6.49
C ASP A 70 1.72 -11.55 5.10
N ASP A 71 1.57 -10.41 4.42
CA ASP A 71 2.27 -10.15 3.16
C ASP A 71 3.77 -9.87 3.38
N TYR A 72 4.13 -9.22 4.50
CA TYR A 72 5.49 -8.75 4.83
C TYR A 72 6.15 -7.95 3.69
N GLU A 73 5.32 -7.25 2.92
CA GLU A 73 5.71 -6.21 1.97
C GLU A 73 5.96 -4.87 2.66
N LEU A 74 6.42 -3.86 1.93
CA LEU A 74 6.54 -2.49 2.44
C LEU A 74 5.52 -1.57 1.77
N VAL A 75 4.83 -0.76 2.57
CA VAL A 75 4.09 0.42 2.10
C VAL A 75 4.86 1.68 2.47
N ILE A 76 5.07 2.56 1.50
CA ILE A 76 5.93 3.74 1.66
C ILE A 76 5.32 5.00 1.05
N ALA A 77 5.55 6.14 1.70
CA ALA A 77 5.21 7.45 1.18
C ALA A 77 6.49 8.16 0.71
N VAL A 78 6.54 8.52 -0.59
CA VAL A 78 7.70 9.16 -1.20
C VAL A 78 7.27 10.43 -1.91
N SER A 79 8.04 11.51 -1.73
CA SER A 79 7.83 12.77 -2.46
C SER A 79 8.01 12.55 -3.97
N PRO A 80 7.19 13.14 -4.85
CA PRO A 80 7.40 13.07 -6.31
C PRO A 80 8.80 13.50 -6.74
N ARG A 81 9.43 14.44 -6.00
CA ARG A 81 10.80 14.90 -6.28
C ARG A 81 11.87 13.83 -6.04
N ARG A 82 11.57 12.77 -5.28
CA ARG A 82 12.47 11.65 -4.97
C ARG A 82 12.07 10.36 -5.69
N SER A 83 11.14 10.41 -6.66
CA SER A 83 10.69 9.22 -7.39
C SER A 83 11.82 8.54 -8.16
N ARG A 84 12.78 9.30 -8.72
CA ARG A 84 13.93 8.71 -9.41
C ARG A 84 14.81 7.91 -8.44
N ASP A 85 15.16 8.51 -7.30
CA ASP A 85 15.97 7.85 -6.27
C ASP A 85 15.30 6.57 -5.75
N LEU A 86 13.97 6.60 -5.55
CA LEU A 86 13.20 5.41 -5.18
C LEU A 86 13.35 4.30 -6.23
N LEU A 87 13.20 4.63 -7.52
CA LEU A 87 13.29 3.65 -8.60
C LEU A 87 14.70 3.05 -8.71
N ASP A 88 15.73 3.87 -8.51
CA ASP A 88 17.12 3.41 -8.47
C ASP A 88 17.39 2.50 -7.27
N ALA A 89 16.94 2.87 -6.07
CA ALA A 89 17.04 2.04 -4.87
C ALA A 89 16.31 0.69 -5.03
N ALA A 90 15.10 0.72 -5.60
CA ALA A 90 14.29 -0.46 -5.88
C ALA A 90 14.97 -1.40 -6.89
N ARG A 91 15.54 -0.84 -7.97
CA ARG A 91 16.32 -1.59 -8.98
C ARG A 91 17.54 -2.25 -8.36
N GLN A 92 18.30 -1.54 -7.53
CA GLN A 92 19.47 -2.09 -6.84
C GLN A 92 19.09 -3.21 -5.86
N ALA A 93 17.95 -3.08 -5.19
CA ALA A 93 17.40 -4.12 -4.31
C ALA A 93 16.73 -5.28 -5.07
N ARG A 94 16.58 -5.17 -6.40
CA ARG A 94 15.80 -6.11 -7.25
C ARG A 94 14.37 -6.31 -6.76
N VAL A 95 13.76 -5.24 -6.24
CA VAL A 95 12.36 -5.23 -5.78
C VAL A 95 11.54 -4.35 -6.71
N LYS A 96 10.41 -4.86 -7.19
CA LYS A 96 9.45 -4.04 -7.93
C LYS A 96 8.68 -3.15 -6.95
N VAL A 97 8.62 -1.86 -7.24
CA VAL A 97 7.75 -0.91 -6.52
C VAL A 97 6.60 -0.50 -7.44
N THR A 98 5.42 -0.29 -6.85
CA THR A 98 4.21 0.09 -7.59
C THR A 98 3.56 1.27 -6.87
N ARG A 99 3.27 2.35 -7.59
CA ARG A 99 2.49 3.46 -7.03
C ARG A 99 1.03 3.07 -7.01
N ILE A 100 0.45 2.93 -5.82
CA ILE A 100 -0.94 2.53 -5.62
C ILE A 100 -1.86 3.69 -5.23
N GLY A 101 -1.34 4.89 -5.01
CA GLY A 101 -2.12 5.97 -4.41
C GLY A 101 -1.32 7.24 -4.13
N HIS A 102 -1.90 8.11 -3.31
CA HIS A 102 -1.29 9.35 -2.83
C HIS A 102 -1.88 9.78 -1.49
N LEU A 103 -1.13 10.59 -0.73
CA LEU A 103 -1.63 11.30 0.45
C LEU A 103 -2.24 12.63 0.02
N ALA A 104 -3.28 13.08 0.73
CA ALA A 104 -3.99 14.34 0.47
C ALA A 104 -4.44 14.99 1.80
N ASP A 105 -4.85 16.25 1.74
CA ASP A 105 -5.44 16.91 2.90
C ASP A 105 -6.72 16.21 3.35
N GLY A 106 -6.88 16.05 4.67
CA GLY A 106 -8.03 15.36 5.27
C GLY A 106 -7.62 14.24 6.20
N ARG A 107 -8.50 13.24 6.35
CA ARG A 107 -8.29 12.10 7.24
C ARG A 107 -8.89 10.81 6.67
N GLY A 108 -8.41 9.68 7.17
CA GLY A 108 -8.90 8.35 6.85
C GLY A 108 -8.35 7.79 5.53
N VAL A 109 -8.69 6.53 5.27
CA VAL A 109 -8.30 5.81 4.05
C VAL A 109 -9.48 5.76 3.09
N HIS A 110 -9.26 6.17 1.85
CA HIS A 110 -10.28 6.24 0.80
C HIS A 110 -9.86 5.36 -0.37
N LEU A 111 -10.73 4.42 -0.74
CA LEU A 111 -10.49 3.51 -1.85
C LEU A 111 -11.18 4.04 -3.11
N PHE A 112 -10.50 3.93 -4.24
CA PHE A 112 -10.98 4.32 -5.55
C PHE A 112 -10.91 3.14 -6.53
N VAL A 113 -11.83 3.13 -7.49
CA VAL A 113 -11.82 2.25 -8.65
C VAL A 113 -12.07 3.11 -9.87
N ASP A 114 -11.09 3.17 -10.76
CA ASP A 114 -11.14 3.99 -11.98
C ASP A 114 -11.47 5.46 -11.65
N GLY A 115 -10.85 5.98 -10.57
CA GLY A 115 -11.07 7.35 -10.09
C GLY A 115 -12.39 7.58 -9.33
N ARG A 116 -13.27 6.58 -9.20
CA ARG A 116 -14.50 6.68 -8.41
C ARG A 116 -14.31 6.14 -7.01
N LYS A 117 -14.67 6.93 -6.01
CA LYS A 117 -14.60 6.50 -4.60
C LYS A 117 -15.57 5.34 -4.36
N VAL A 118 -15.10 4.29 -3.68
CA VAL A 118 -15.89 3.12 -3.30
C VAL A 118 -15.78 2.89 -1.79
N ALA A 119 -16.76 2.18 -1.23
CA ALA A 119 -16.68 1.74 0.16
C ALA A 119 -15.58 0.68 0.32
N ALA A 120 -14.72 0.84 1.33
CA ALA A 120 -13.84 -0.24 1.75
C ALA A 120 -14.66 -1.24 2.57
N SER A 121 -14.63 -2.52 2.20
CA SER A 121 -15.45 -3.56 2.85
C SER A 121 -14.93 -4.00 4.22
N ARG A 122 -13.63 -3.78 4.53
CA ARG A 122 -12.99 -4.03 5.83
C ARG A 122 -11.63 -3.32 5.89
N ALA A 123 -11.31 -2.70 7.03
CA ALA A 123 -9.98 -2.12 7.31
C ALA A 123 -9.20 -3.07 8.22
N GLY A 124 -8.55 -4.08 7.63
CA GLY A 124 -7.56 -4.93 8.31
C GLY A 124 -8.07 -5.82 9.45
N TYR A 125 -7.12 -6.56 10.03
CA TYR A 125 -7.28 -7.32 11.27
C TYR A 125 -7.07 -6.39 12.48
N THR A 126 -7.91 -6.51 13.51
CA THR A 126 -7.72 -5.85 14.82
C THR A 126 -7.59 -6.92 15.87
N HIS A 127 -6.47 -6.95 16.60
CA HIS A 127 -6.37 -7.74 17.82
C HIS A 127 -7.33 -7.16 18.89
N PHE A 128 -7.90 -8.08 19.66
CA PHE A 128 -8.97 -7.97 20.67
C PHE A 128 -8.88 -6.76 21.61
#